data_AF-A0A2G9P396-F1
#
_entry.id   AF-A0A2G9P396-F1
#
_cell.length_a   1.000
_cell.length_b   1.000
_cell.length_c   1.000
_cell.angle_alpha   90.00
_cell.angle_beta   90.00
_cell.angle_gamma   90.00
#
_symmetry.space_group_name_H-M   'P 1'
#
loop_
_entity.id
_entity.type
_entity.pdbx_description
1 polymer ?
#
loop_
_entity_poly.entity_id
_entity_poly.type
_entity_poly.pdbx_seq_one_letter_code
_entity_poly.pdbx_strand_id
1 'polypeptide(L)'
;MLNFTSLDVYRSRLCWYDYIEVRDGHWKKAPLIGRYCGEKIPEPIISSDSRLWIEFRSSSNYVGKGFHAVYEAVSVDVSGSM
;
A
#
# COMPACT_ATOMS: atom_id res chain seq x y z
N MET A 1 6.11 -9.12 2.23
CA MET A 1 6.54 -7.86 1.56
C MET A 1 5.58 -7.52 0.44
N LEU A 2 5.17 -6.27 0.33
CA LEU A 2 4.39 -5.70 -0.77
C LEU A 2 5.19 -4.57 -1.41
N ASN A 3 5.45 -4.65 -2.71
CA ASN A 3 6.23 -3.67 -3.46
C ASN A 3 5.42 -3.13 -4.65
N PHE A 4 5.27 -1.81 -4.74
CA PHE A 4 4.60 -1.17 -5.87
C PHE A 4 5.60 -1.00 -7.03
N THR A 5 5.26 -1.50 -8.21
CA THR A 5 6.09 -1.36 -9.43
C THR A 5 5.59 -0.26 -10.36
N SER A 6 4.32 0.14 -10.21
CA SER A 6 3.77 1.33 -10.85
C SER A 6 2.66 1.93 -9.99
N LEU A 7 2.54 3.25 -10.06
CA LEU A 7 1.47 4.01 -9.42
C LEU A 7 1.10 5.19 -10.32
N ASP A 8 -0.17 5.33 -10.65
CA ASP A 8 -0.77 6.47 -11.32
C ASP A 8 -2.23 6.55 -10.87
N VAL A 9 -2.39 7.14 -9.68
CA VAL A 9 -3.68 7.36 -9.00
C VAL A 9 -3.85 8.86 -8.82
N TYR A 10 -5.06 9.39 -8.95
CA TYR A 10 -5.30 10.83 -8.88
C TYR A 10 -4.69 11.46 -7.60
N ARG A 11 -3.77 12.41 -7.77
CA ARG A 11 -3.08 13.08 -6.67
C ARG A 11 -3.99 14.11 -6.02
N SER A 12 -4.15 14.00 -4.71
CA SER A 12 -4.83 15.01 -3.89
C SER A 12 -4.14 15.16 -2.54
N ARG A 13 -4.41 16.25 -1.83
CA ARG A 13 -3.89 16.46 -0.47
C ARG A 13 -4.35 15.30 0.41
N LEU A 14 -3.39 14.63 1.07
CA LEU A 14 -3.64 13.47 1.93
C LEU A 14 -4.41 12.31 1.26
N CYS A 15 -4.42 12.25 -0.07
CA CYS A 15 -5.13 11.24 -0.86
C CYS A 15 -6.60 11.11 -0.46
N TRP A 16 -7.32 12.23 -0.41
CA TRP A 16 -8.73 12.26 0.02
C TRP A 16 -9.71 11.67 -1.00
N TYR A 17 -9.44 11.80 -2.29
CA TYR A 17 -10.36 11.33 -3.34
C TYR A 17 -10.07 9.88 -3.74
N ASP A 18 -8.90 9.68 -4.33
CA ASP A 18 -8.46 8.38 -4.83
C ASP A 18 -7.25 7.95 -4.02
N TYR A 19 -7.24 6.70 -3.60
CA TYR A 19 -6.16 6.15 -2.81
C TYR A 19 -6.09 4.64 -2.88
N ILE A 20 -4.89 4.15 -2.60
CA ILE A 20 -4.65 2.78 -2.17
C ILE A 20 -4.34 2.84 -0.67
N GLU A 21 -5.17 2.20 0.13
CA GLU A 21 -4.98 2.07 1.57
C GLU A 21 -4.40 0.70 1.88
N VAL A 22 -3.29 0.66 2.62
CA VAL A 22 -2.65 -0.58 3.07
C VAL A 22 -2.71 -0.64 4.59
N ARG A 23 -3.17 -1.76 5.12
CA ARG A 23 -3.30 -2.01 6.56
C ARG A 23 -2.64 -3.33 6.96
N ASP A 24 -2.10 -3.35 8.17
CA ASP A 24 -1.36 -4.47 8.72
C ASP A 24 -2.29 -5.47 9.44
N GLY A 25 -2.74 -6.49 8.72
CA GLY A 25 -3.73 -7.45 9.22
C GLY A 25 -4.77 -7.83 8.15
N HIS A 26 -5.84 -8.50 8.56
CA HIS A 26 -6.76 -9.20 7.65
C HIS A 26 -8.10 -8.49 7.38
N TRP A 27 -8.29 -7.28 7.89
CA TRP A 27 -9.60 -6.62 7.90
C TRP A 27 -9.49 -5.10 7.87
N LYS A 28 -10.59 -4.44 7.49
CA LYS A 28 -10.65 -2.98 7.30
C LYS A 28 -10.35 -2.10 8.53
N LYS A 29 -10.33 -2.68 9.74
CA LYS A 29 -9.99 -1.96 10.99
C LYS A 29 -8.57 -2.27 11.49
N ALA A 30 -7.79 -3.05 10.75
CA ALA A 30 -6.38 -3.28 11.04
C ALA A 30 -5.58 -1.96 11.09
N PRO A 31 -4.46 -1.92 11.83
CA PRO A 31 -3.54 -0.78 11.85
C PRO A 31 -3.23 -0.23 10.46
N LEU A 32 -3.35 1.08 10.28
CA LEU A 32 -3.07 1.73 9.01
C LEU A 32 -1.55 1.84 8.80
N ILE A 33 -1.06 1.30 7.70
CA ILE A 33 0.33 1.52 7.26
C ILE A 33 0.41 2.83 6.49
N GLY A 34 -0.50 3.03 5.52
CA GLY A 34 -0.50 4.27 4.74
C GLY A 34 -1.60 4.34 3.69
N ARG A 35 -1.77 5.55 3.15
CA ARG A 35 -2.57 5.84 1.95
C ARG A 35 -1.68 6.44 0.88
N TYR A 36 -1.82 5.91 -0.34
CA TYR A 36 -0.95 6.24 -1.47
C TYR A 36 -1.77 6.74 -2.65
N CYS A 37 -1.29 7.81 -3.28
CA CYS A 37 -1.85 8.40 -4.49
C CYS A 37 -0.78 9.23 -5.23
N GLY A 38 -1.10 9.69 -6.43
CA GLY A 38 -0.15 10.28 -7.36
C GLY A 38 0.71 9.22 -8.04
N GLU A 39 1.89 9.62 -8.48
CA GLU A 39 2.82 8.77 -9.23
C GLU A 39 4.04 8.32 -8.39
N LYS A 40 4.13 8.77 -7.14
CA LYS A 40 5.28 8.45 -6.28
C LYS A 40 5.11 7.02 -5.74
N ILE A 41 6.00 6.13 -6.14
CA ILE A 41 6.10 4.77 -5.60
C ILE A 41 6.52 4.86 -4.11
N PRO A 42 5.77 4.26 -3.16
CA PRO A 42 6.18 4.16 -1.77
C PRO A 42 7.29 3.12 -1.58
N GLU A 43 8.00 3.20 -0.46
CA GLU A 43 8.96 2.17 -0.06
C GLU A 43 8.27 0.79 0.11
N PRO A 44 9.00 -0.33 -0.09
CA PRO A 44 8.47 -1.66 0.15
C PRO A 44 7.86 -1.80 1.55
N ILE A 45 6.67 -2.38 1.62
CA ILE A 45 5.92 -2.56 2.85
C ILE A 45 6.16 -3.98 3.38
N ILE A 46 6.69 -4.09 4.59
CA ILE A 46 6.83 -5.34 5.33
C ILE A 46 5.68 -5.42 6.33
N SER A 47 4.88 -6.48 6.25
CA SER A 47 3.82 -6.76 7.22
C SER A 47 4.41 -7.25 8.53
N SER A 48 3.74 -6.97 9.66
CA SER A 48 4.18 -7.55 10.95
C SER A 48 3.90 -9.04 11.05
N ASP A 49 2.96 -9.56 10.25
CA ASP A 49 2.59 -10.97 10.17
C ASP A 49 2.26 -11.35 8.71
N SER A 50 1.65 -12.52 8.49
CA SER A 50 1.29 -13.13 7.22
C SER A 50 0.13 -12.46 6.46
N ARG A 51 -0.36 -11.29 6.90
CA ARG A 51 -1.60 -10.70 6.36
C ARG A 51 -1.51 -9.19 6.17
N LEU A 52 -1.94 -8.74 5.00
CA LEU A 52 -2.20 -7.33 4.67
C LEU A 52 -3.62 -7.17 4.14
N TRP A 53 -4.25 -6.04 4.45
CA TRP A 53 -5.50 -5.61 3.84
C TRP A 53 -5.21 -4.44 2.91
N ILE A 54 -5.63 -4.56 1.65
CA ILE A 54 -5.41 -3.57 0.61
C ILE A 54 -6.78 -3.15 0.07
N GLU A 55 -7.06 -1.85 0.10
CA GLU A 55 -8.28 -1.27 -0.47
C GLU A 55 -7.90 -0.20 -1.50
N PHE A 56 -8.46 -0.30 -2.70
CA PHE A 56 -8.45 0.79 -3.66
C PHE A 56 -9.81 1.47 -3.66
N ARG A 57 -9.81 2.80 -3.52
CA ARG A 57 -10.99 3.64 -3.65
C ARG A 57 -10.72 4.71 -4.70
N SER A 58 -11.69 4.94 -5.56
CA SER A 58 -11.72 6.08 -6.49
C SER A 58 -13.04 6.82 -6.34
N SER A 59 -12.96 8.15 -6.25
CA SER A 59 -14.11 9.05 -6.15
C SER A 59 -13.90 10.39 -6.85
N SER A 60 -12.73 10.59 -7.47
CA SER A 60 -12.47 11.72 -8.37
C SER A 60 -13.08 11.47 -9.75
N ASN A 61 -13.15 12.54 -10.55
CA ASN A 61 -13.55 12.45 -11.97
C ASN A 61 -12.34 12.24 -12.91
N TYR A 62 -11.13 12.10 -12.35
CA TYR A 62 -9.90 11.86 -13.11
C TYR A 62 -9.54 10.38 -13.04
N VAL A 63 -9.13 9.82 -14.18
CA VAL A 63 -8.74 8.41 -14.27
C VAL A 63 -7.26 8.35 -14.61
N GLY A 64 -6.46 7.79 -13.69
CA GLY A 64 -5.07 7.41 -13.95
C GLY A 64 -4.96 5.97 -14.45
N LYS A 65 -3.76 5.51 -14.77
CA LYS A 65 -3.49 4.13 -15.22
C LYS A 65 -3.68 3.08 -14.11
N GLY A 66 -3.79 3.49 -12.85
CA GLY A 66 -3.97 2.59 -11.72
C GLY A 66 -2.64 2.23 -11.05
N PHE A 67 -2.50 0.98 -10.60
CA PHE A 67 -1.29 0.53 -9.91
C PHE A 67 -0.95 -0.92 -10.24
N HIS A 68 0.33 -1.24 -10.08
CA HIS A 68 0.81 -2.61 -10.09
C HIS A 68 1.64 -2.82 -8.83
N ALA A 69 1.39 -3.93 -8.13
CA ALA A 69 2.17 -4.33 -6.97
C ALA A 69 2.48 -5.83 -7.02
N VAL A 70 3.66 -6.17 -6.54
CA VAL A 70 4.14 -7.54 -6.39
C VAL A 70 4.24 -7.82 -4.89
N TYR A 71 3.86 -9.03 -4.48
CA TYR A 71 4.00 -9.47 -3.10
C TYR A 71 4.85 -10.74 -3.02
N GLU A 72 5.55 -10.87 -1.90
CA GLU A 72 6.38 -12.02 -1.57
C GLU A 72 6.26 -12.32 -0.08
N ALA A 73 6.15 -13.60 0.28
CA ALA A 73 6.25 -14.03 1.67
C ALA A 73 7.71 -13.95 2.11
N VAL A 74 7.98 -13.20 3.18
CA VAL A 74 9.34 -13.00 3.71
C VAL A 74 9.40 -13.52 5.14
N SER A 75 10.42 -14.31 5.47
CA SER A 75 10.79 -14.60 6.85
C SER A 75 11.74 -13.50 7.31
N VAL A 76 11.31 -12.69 8.28
CA VAL A 76 12.23 -11.74 8.92
C VAL A 76 13.03 -12.55 9.94
N ASP A 77 14.23 -12.97 9.54
CA ASP A 77 15.16 -13.62 10.46
C ASP A 77 15.71 -12.56 11.42
N VAL A 78 15.18 -12.51 12.65
CA VAL A 78 15.66 -11.65 13.75
C VAL A 78 16.95 -12.25 14.34
N SER A 79 17.95 -12.53 13.49
CA SER A 79 19.27 -13.02 13.91
C SER A 79 20.39 -12.00 13.70
N GLY A 80 20.05 -10.78 13.25
CA GLY A 80 21.02 -9.72 12.90
C GLY A 80 21.04 -8.49 13.81
N SER A 81 20.39 -8.49 14.97
CA SER A 81 20.45 -7.39 15.93
C SER A 81 21.56 -7.65 16.95
N MET A 82 22.82 -7.36 16.58
CA MET A 82 23.93 -7.17 17.52
C MET A 82 24.13 -5.68 17.78
#